data_AF-A0A2E9N3X4-F1
#
_entry.id   AF-A0A2E9N3X4-F1
#
_cell.length_a   1.000
_cell.length_b   1.000
_cell.length_c   1.000
_cell.angle_alpha   90.00
_cell.angle_beta   90.00
_cell.angle_gamma   90.00
#
_symmetry.space_group_name_H-M   'P 1'
#
loop_
_entity.id
_entity.type
_entity.pdbx_description
1 polymer ?
#
loop_
_entity_poly.entity_id
_entity_poly.type
_entity_poly.pdbx_seq_one_letter_code
_entity_poly.pdbx_strand_id
1 'polypeptide(L)'
;MPGQLALVGGDEFRTGCEEMDREIMRASGHDPTKVVVVPTAAVTGPAKAANDGATHFGAVGGDSSMLMLLERSHAEDPDFFAPATLADVVYFTGGSPEHLLETVQDSAFLKAVLASVEGGSVLAGSSAGAMVMGSMMRRPRAGGWVDSLGIVPGVAVLPHHERRDQAETSKELQESAPGGLTFLGIDARTGCLGTPGNWRVVGSGRVTVYQGSEWQIFNSGDKLPSGF
;
A
#
# COMPACT_ATOMS: atom_id res chain seq x y z
N MET A 1 -7.83 -9.36 -17.07
CA MET A 1 -6.70 -8.39 -17.15
C MET A 1 -5.90 -8.54 -15.87
N PRO A 2 -4.57 -8.32 -15.86
CA PRO A 2 -3.82 -8.33 -14.61
C PRO A 2 -4.39 -7.28 -13.66
N GLY A 3 -4.38 -7.60 -12.38
CA GLY A 3 -4.84 -6.75 -11.30
C GLY A 3 -3.97 -5.51 -11.11
N GLN A 4 -4.44 -4.62 -10.25
CA GLN A 4 -3.74 -3.35 -9.94
C GLN A 4 -3.18 -3.36 -8.53
N LEU A 5 -2.22 -2.47 -8.31
CA LEU A 5 -1.63 -2.18 -7.01
C LEU A 5 -2.04 -0.77 -6.59
N ALA A 6 -2.23 -0.56 -5.29
CA ALA A 6 -2.46 0.76 -4.72
C ALA A 6 -1.49 1.04 -3.56
N LEU A 7 -0.66 2.07 -3.73
CA LEU A 7 0.26 2.56 -2.70
C LEU A 7 -0.34 3.83 -2.08
N VAL A 8 -0.76 3.78 -0.82
CA VAL A 8 -1.48 4.87 -0.14
C VAL A 8 -0.60 5.51 0.94
N GLY A 9 -0.60 6.84 1.01
CA GLY A 9 0.30 7.63 1.85
C GLY A 9 -0.04 7.66 3.35
N GLY A 10 -1.21 7.17 3.77
CA GLY A 10 -1.63 7.17 5.18
C GLY A 10 -2.95 7.88 5.44
N ASP A 11 -3.34 7.92 6.72
CA ASP A 11 -4.66 8.38 7.20
C ASP A 11 -5.83 7.64 6.51
N GLU A 12 -5.66 6.33 6.29
CA GLU A 12 -6.69 5.49 5.72
C GLU A 12 -7.99 5.54 6.53
N PHE A 13 -9.11 5.34 5.83
CA PHE A 13 -10.46 5.23 6.42
C PHE A 13 -10.96 6.51 7.12
N ARG A 14 -10.33 7.65 6.85
CA ARG A 14 -10.75 8.98 7.33
C ARG A 14 -11.57 9.72 6.29
N THR A 15 -12.25 10.78 6.73
CA THR A 15 -12.92 11.71 5.82
C THR A 15 -11.93 12.30 4.82
N GLY A 16 -12.29 12.22 3.54
CA GLY A 16 -11.47 12.60 2.39
C GLY A 16 -10.85 11.42 1.64
N CYS A 17 -10.93 10.19 2.16
CA CYS A 17 -10.48 8.99 1.45
C CYS A 17 -11.52 8.41 0.49
N GLU A 18 -12.78 8.81 0.61
CA GLU A 18 -13.91 8.08 0.03
C GLU A 18 -13.78 7.92 -1.50
N GLU A 19 -13.35 8.97 -2.22
CA GLU A 19 -13.21 8.86 -3.68
C GLU A 19 -12.00 8.04 -4.11
N MET A 20 -10.88 8.17 -3.40
CA MET A 20 -9.68 7.35 -3.62
C MET A 20 -10.00 5.87 -3.41
N ASP A 21 -10.66 5.53 -2.31
CA ASP A 21 -10.99 4.16 -1.96
C ASP A 21 -12.07 3.58 -2.90
N ARG A 22 -13.00 4.40 -3.43
CA ARG A 22 -13.87 4.00 -4.55
C ARG A 22 -13.10 3.72 -5.83
N GLU A 23 -12.08 4.51 -6.16
CA GLU A 23 -11.23 4.23 -7.32
C GLU A 23 -10.45 2.93 -7.18
N ILE A 24 -9.92 2.65 -5.98
CA ILE A 24 -9.26 1.37 -5.66
C ILE A 24 -10.24 0.20 -5.81
N MET A 25 -11.47 0.32 -5.30
CA MET A 25 -12.50 -0.70 -5.47
C MET A 25 -12.87 -0.93 -6.94
N ARG A 26 -13.15 0.16 -7.69
CA ARG A 26 -13.49 0.10 -9.12
C ARG A 26 -12.39 -0.54 -9.97
N ALA A 27 -11.13 -0.43 -9.57
CA ALA A 27 -10.01 -1.05 -10.28
C ALA A 27 -10.08 -2.58 -10.34
N SER A 28 -10.82 -3.22 -9.42
CA SER A 28 -11.09 -4.66 -9.46
C SER A 28 -12.10 -5.08 -10.53
N GLY A 29 -12.93 -4.14 -11.02
CA GLY A 29 -13.99 -4.41 -11.99
C GLY A 29 -15.26 -5.07 -11.43
N HIS A 30 -15.39 -5.22 -10.10
CA HIS A 30 -16.54 -5.87 -9.45
C HIS A 30 -17.42 -4.87 -8.69
N ASP A 31 -18.74 -5.10 -8.70
CA ASP A 31 -19.74 -4.29 -7.98
C ASP A 31 -20.89 -5.20 -7.46
N PRO A 32 -21.11 -5.32 -6.13
CA PRO A 32 -20.28 -4.74 -5.07
C PRO A 32 -18.87 -5.37 -5.07
N THR A 33 -17.85 -4.54 -4.81
CA THR A 33 -16.47 -5.01 -4.66
C THR A 33 -16.28 -5.70 -3.31
N LYS A 34 -15.75 -6.93 -3.30
CA LYS A 34 -15.37 -7.62 -2.06
C LYS A 34 -14.03 -7.12 -1.54
N VAL A 35 -14.03 -6.50 -0.36
CA VAL A 35 -12.82 -5.94 0.26
C VAL A 35 -12.46 -6.70 1.52
N VAL A 36 -11.24 -7.20 1.61
CA VAL A 36 -10.70 -7.81 2.83
C VAL A 36 -9.65 -6.89 3.44
N VAL A 37 -9.93 -6.43 4.66
CA VAL A 37 -9.02 -5.58 5.43
C VAL A 37 -8.11 -6.44 6.31
N VAL A 38 -6.80 -6.27 6.14
CA VAL A 38 -5.76 -7.05 6.82
C VAL A 38 -4.96 -6.12 7.74
N PRO A 39 -5.18 -6.18 9.07
CA PRO A 39 -4.68 -5.19 10.01
C PRO A 39 -3.31 -5.56 10.60
N THR A 40 -2.53 -6.41 9.93
CA THR A 40 -1.31 -7.01 10.50
C THR A 40 -0.33 -5.96 11.02
N ALA A 41 -0.17 -4.83 10.31
CA ALA A 41 0.71 -3.75 10.74
C ALA A 41 0.25 -3.07 12.04
N ALA A 42 -1.04 -3.08 12.37
CA ALA A 42 -1.63 -2.33 13.48
C ALA A 42 -1.43 -3.02 14.85
N VAL A 43 -0.18 -3.29 15.26
CA VAL A 43 0.21 -4.08 16.44
C VAL A 43 -0.55 -3.71 17.72
N THR A 44 -0.79 -2.44 18.00
CA THR A 44 -1.42 -1.98 19.25
C THR A 44 -2.95 -1.96 19.21
N GLY A 45 -3.57 -2.06 18.03
CA GLY A 45 -5.01 -1.92 17.86
C GLY A 45 -5.55 -2.57 16.59
N PRO A 46 -5.24 -3.86 16.33
CA PRO A 46 -5.57 -4.47 15.05
C PRO A 46 -7.08 -4.62 14.86
N ALA A 47 -7.83 -4.94 15.93
CA ALA A 47 -9.28 -5.03 15.86
C ALA A 47 -9.95 -3.69 15.51
N LYS A 48 -9.41 -2.58 16.04
CA LYS A 48 -9.89 -1.23 15.70
C LYS A 48 -9.58 -0.91 14.25
N ALA A 49 -8.34 -1.15 13.78
CA ALA A 49 -7.94 -0.87 12.40
C ALA A 49 -8.79 -1.68 11.40
N ALA A 50 -9.03 -2.96 11.68
CA ALA A 50 -9.89 -3.81 10.85
C ALA A 50 -11.34 -3.33 10.83
N ASN A 51 -11.90 -2.99 12.00
CA ASN A 51 -13.26 -2.48 12.11
C ASN A 51 -13.43 -1.14 11.39
N ASP A 52 -12.48 -0.21 11.54
CA ASP A 52 -12.52 1.08 10.87
C ASP A 52 -12.51 0.89 9.34
N GLY A 53 -11.64 0.00 8.84
CA GLY A 53 -11.57 -0.32 7.41
C GLY A 53 -12.83 -0.97 6.88
N ALA A 54 -13.35 -2.01 7.55
CA ALA A 54 -14.59 -2.67 7.13
C ALA A 54 -15.79 -1.71 7.21
N THR A 55 -15.87 -0.87 8.25
CA THR A 55 -16.93 0.13 8.33
C THR A 55 -16.82 1.15 7.19
N HIS A 56 -15.61 1.61 6.87
CA HIS A 56 -15.38 2.58 5.80
C HIS A 56 -15.76 2.01 4.43
N PHE A 57 -15.21 0.85 4.06
CA PHE A 57 -15.47 0.23 2.75
C PHE A 57 -16.95 -0.13 2.59
N GLY A 58 -17.61 -0.63 3.65
CA GLY A 58 -19.05 -0.83 3.66
C GLY A 58 -19.83 0.46 3.42
N ALA A 59 -19.42 1.58 4.04
CA ALA A 59 -20.07 2.88 3.88
C ALA A 59 -19.87 3.48 2.47
N VAL A 60 -18.79 3.14 1.76
CA VAL A 60 -18.54 3.59 0.38
C VAL A 60 -19.03 2.62 -0.69
N GLY A 61 -19.72 1.54 -0.31
CA GLY A 61 -20.46 0.64 -1.21
C GLY A 61 -19.83 -0.74 -1.45
N GLY A 62 -18.75 -1.10 -0.75
CA GLY A 62 -18.12 -2.42 -0.84
C GLY A 62 -18.78 -3.48 0.04
N ASP A 63 -18.57 -4.75 -0.32
CA ASP A 63 -18.82 -5.91 0.54
C ASP A 63 -17.55 -6.22 1.34
N SER A 64 -17.40 -5.55 2.48
CA SER A 64 -16.13 -5.55 3.22
C SER A 64 -16.14 -6.49 4.43
N SER A 65 -15.02 -7.15 4.65
CA SER A 65 -14.78 -8.02 5.80
C SER A 65 -13.39 -7.82 6.40
N MET A 66 -13.20 -8.39 7.58
CA MET A 66 -11.93 -8.32 8.32
C MET A 66 -11.24 -9.68 8.26
N LEU A 67 -9.95 -9.70 7.96
CA LEU A 67 -9.10 -10.88 8.10
C LEU A 67 -8.05 -10.59 9.17
N MET A 68 -8.25 -11.13 10.37
CA MET A 68 -7.36 -10.92 11.54
C MET A 68 -6.06 -11.74 11.44
N LEU A 69 -5.36 -11.63 10.31
CA LEU A 69 -4.04 -12.22 10.09
C LEU A 69 -3.00 -11.39 10.85
N LEU A 70 -2.72 -11.77 12.09
CA LEU A 70 -1.84 -11.00 13.00
C LEU A 70 -0.44 -11.57 13.23
N GLU A 71 -0.25 -12.85 12.92
CA GLU A 71 0.95 -13.62 13.22
C GLU A 71 1.26 -14.59 12.09
N ARG A 72 2.50 -15.10 12.09
CA ARG A 72 3.03 -15.90 10.98
C ARG A 72 2.23 -17.18 10.72
N SER A 73 1.78 -17.86 11.77
CA SER A 73 0.92 -19.05 11.71
C SER A 73 -0.33 -18.81 10.85
N HIS A 74 -0.99 -17.67 11.02
CA HIS A 74 -2.15 -17.28 10.20
C HIS A 74 -1.80 -17.10 8.72
N ALA A 75 -0.60 -16.62 8.41
CA ALA A 75 -0.13 -16.42 7.05
C ALA A 75 0.28 -17.74 6.35
N GLU A 76 0.47 -18.82 7.12
CA GLU A 76 0.82 -20.14 6.60
C GLU A 76 -0.37 -21.11 6.56
N ASP A 77 -1.51 -20.73 7.11
CA ASP A 77 -2.73 -21.56 7.16
C ASP A 77 -3.71 -21.18 6.04
N PRO A 78 -3.83 -21.99 4.96
CA PRO A 78 -4.71 -21.69 3.83
C PRO A 78 -6.19 -21.59 4.21
N ASP A 79 -6.65 -22.34 5.22
CA ASP A 79 -8.03 -22.27 5.69
C ASP A 79 -8.28 -20.93 6.40
N PHE A 80 -7.28 -20.42 7.11
CA PHE A 80 -7.35 -19.13 7.78
C PHE A 80 -7.44 -17.96 6.77
N PHE A 81 -6.56 -17.94 5.77
CA PHE A 81 -6.49 -16.82 4.82
C PHE A 81 -7.35 -16.97 3.57
N ALA A 82 -8.12 -18.06 3.43
CA ALA A 82 -9.04 -18.30 2.32
C ALA A 82 -9.94 -17.09 1.96
N PRO A 83 -10.44 -16.27 2.90
CA PRO A 83 -11.21 -15.07 2.55
C PRO A 83 -10.45 -14.09 1.63
N ALA A 84 -9.13 -13.94 1.82
CA ALA A 84 -8.33 -13.02 1.01
C ALA A 84 -8.16 -13.48 -0.44
N THR A 85 -8.17 -14.80 -0.70
CA THR A 85 -8.04 -15.33 -2.07
C THR A 85 -9.32 -15.17 -2.88
N LEU A 86 -10.45 -14.94 -2.20
CA LEU A 86 -11.77 -14.73 -2.79
C LEU A 86 -12.15 -13.23 -2.87
N ALA A 87 -11.26 -12.35 -2.42
CA ALA A 87 -11.48 -10.92 -2.39
C ALA A 87 -11.12 -10.27 -3.72
N ASP A 88 -11.85 -9.22 -4.07
CA ASP A 88 -11.57 -8.36 -5.22
C ASP A 88 -10.50 -7.31 -4.87
N VAL A 89 -10.42 -6.94 -3.58
CA VAL A 89 -9.39 -6.06 -3.01
C VAL A 89 -8.90 -6.64 -1.69
N VAL A 90 -7.58 -6.79 -1.55
CA VAL A 90 -6.91 -7.02 -0.26
C VAL A 90 -6.24 -5.71 0.17
N TYR A 91 -6.52 -5.24 1.39
CA TYR A 91 -6.03 -3.96 1.89
C TYR A 91 -5.19 -4.12 3.17
N PHE A 92 -3.90 -3.84 3.09
CA PHE A 92 -3.01 -3.75 4.25
C PHE A 92 -3.15 -2.39 4.95
N THR A 93 -3.48 -2.39 6.24
CA THR A 93 -3.55 -1.15 7.03
C THR A 93 -2.15 -0.62 7.38
N GLY A 94 -2.11 0.61 7.90
CA GLY A 94 -0.92 1.21 8.49
C GLY A 94 -0.57 0.65 9.87
N GLY A 95 0.61 1.02 10.37
CA GLY A 95 1.16 0.58 11.65
C GLY A 95 2.67 0.34 11.60
N SER A 96 3.13 -0.85 11.99
CA SER A 96 4.54 -1.25 11.93
C SER A 96 4.83 -1.99 10.61
N PRO A 97 5.59 -1.39 9.69
CA PRO A 97 5.98 -2.06 8.45
C PRO A 97 6.89 -3.26 8.72
N GLU A 98 7.73 -3.20 9.76
CA GLU A 98 8.59 -4.33 10.14
C GLU A 98 7.77 -5.56 10.55
N HIS A 99 6.76 -5.38 11.42
CA HIS A 99 5.90 -6.49 11.86
C HIS A 99 5.10 -7.09 10.70
N LEU A 100 4.56 -6.23 9.82
CA LEU A 100 3.86 -6.69 8.62
C LEU A 100 4.80 -7.50 7.72
N LEU A 101 6.00 -6.97 7.42
CA LEU A 101 7.00 -7.64 6.60
C LEU A 101 7.37 -9.02 7.18
N GLU A 102 7.78 -9.08 8.44
CA GLU A 102 8.15 -10.32 9.13
C GLU A 102 7.01 -11.37 9.09
N THR A 103 5.77 -10.91 9.22
CA THR A 103 4.60 -11.79 9.21
C THR A 103 4.30 -12.36 7.82
N VAL A 104 4.40 -11.56 6.75
CA VAL A 104 3.89 -11.97 5.42
C VAL A 104 4.98 -12.38 4.42
N GLN A 105 6.24 -11.98 4.62
CA GLN A 105 7.33 -12.29 3.66
C GLN A 105 7.44 -13.80 3.40
N ASP A 106 7.56 -14.24 2.15
CA ASP A 106 7.68 -15.66 1.77
C ASP A 106 6.53 -16.60 2.22
N SER A 107 5.44 -16.07 2.79
CA SER A 107 4.33 -16.87 3.32
C SER A 107 3.43 -17.46 2.23
N ALA A 108 2.69 -18.52 2.58
CA ALA A 108 1.63 -19.04 1.71
C ALA A 108 0.56 -17.98 1.39
N PHE A 109 0.20 -17.15 2.36
CA PHE A 109 -0.73 -16.03 2.20
C PHE A 109 -0.28 -15.06 1.12
N LEU A 110 0.95 -14.55 1.20
CA LEU A 110 1.44 -13.56 0.24
C LEU A 110 1.46 -14.14 -1.18
N LYS A 111 1.92 -15.39 -1.34
CA LYS A 111 1.92 -16.09 -2.64
C LYS A 111 0.50 -16.19 -3.20
N ALA A 112 -0.48 -16.51 -2.37
CA ALA A 112 -1.87 -16.62 -2.78
C ALA A 112 -2.47 -15.26 -3.17
N VAL A 113 -2.20 -14.20 -2.40
CA VAL A 113 -2.63 -12.83 -2.72
C VAL A 113 -2.04 -12.36 -4.05
N LEU A 114 -0.74 -12.58 -4.29
CA LEU A 114 -0.09 -12.21 -5.54
C LEU A 114 -0.67 -12.99 -6.74
N ALA A 115 -0.98 -14.27 -6.58
CA ALA A 115 -1.68 -15.04 -7.61
C ALA A 115 -3.09 -14.49 -7.90
N SER A 116 -3.82 -14.03 -6.88
CA SER A 116 -5.10 -13.35 -7.08
C SER A 116 -4.93 -12.02 -7.83
N VAL A 117 -3.87 -11.26 -7.56
CA VAL A 117 -3.55 -10.02 -8.28
C VAL A 117 -3.26 -10.32 -9.75
N GLU A 118 -2.49 -11.36 -10.07
CA GLU A 118 -2.31 -11.82 -11.45
C GLU A 118 -3.65 -12.17 -12.13
N GLY A 119 -4.61 -12.69 -11.35
CA GLY A 119 -5.98 -12.99 -11.77
C GLY A 119 -6.92 -11.78 -11.92
N GLY A 120 -6.52 -10.59 -11.48
CA GLY A 120 -7.31 -9.35 -11.62
C GLY A 120 -7.71 -8.66 -10.32
N SER A 121 -7.40 -9.22 -9.14
CA SER A 121 -7.69 -8.55 -7.87
C SER A 121 -6.74 -7.37 -7.62
N VAL A 122 -7.10 -6.51 -6.67
CA VAL A 122 -6.28 -5.36 -6.29
C VAL A 122 -5.58 -5.64 -4.95
N LEU A 123 -4.29 -5.35 -4.88
CA LEU A 123 -3.58 -5.28 -3.61
C LEU A 123 -3.30 -3.83 -3.26
N ALA A 124 -3.82 -3.38 -2.14
CA ALA A 124 -3.66 -2.04 -1.62
C ALA A 124 -2.92 -2.06 -0.28
N GLY A 125 -2.16 -1.01 0.00
CA GLY A 125 -1.53 -0.81 1.30
C GLY A 125 -1.47 0.66 1.66
N SER A 126 -1.74 0.98 2.93
CA SER A 126 -1.60 2.35 3.47
C SER A 126 -0.42 2.45 4.43
N SER A 127 0.36 3.52 4.29
CA SER A 127 1.50 3.83 5.17
C SER A 127 2.45 2.63 5.26
N ALA A 128 2.51 1.94 6.41
CA ALA A 128 3.25 0.68 6.56
C ALA A 128 2.92 -0.37 5.49
N GLY A 129 1.64 -0.51 5.12
CA GLY A 129 1.20 -1.40 4.05
C GLY A 129 1.78 -1.03 2.69
N ALA A 130 1.87 0.27 2.36
CA ALA A 130 2.48 0.74 1.12
C ALA A 130 4.00 0.55 1.13
N MET A 131 4.65 0.80 2.28
CA MET A 131 6.09 0.64 2.45
C MET A 131 6.53 -0.79 2.15
N VAL A 132 5.81 -1.79 2.67
CA VAL A 132 6.22 -3.18 2.49
C VAL A 132 6.11 -3.67 1.04
N MET A 133 5.26 -3.03 0.23
CA MET A 133 5.07 -3.40 -1.17
C MET A 133 6.24 -2.97 -2.07
N GLY A 134 7.08 -2.03 -1.63
CA GLY A 134 8.27 -1.61 -2.36
C GLY A 134 9.37 -2.68 -2.39
N SER A 135 10.44 -2.41 -3.13
CA SER A 135 11.67 -3.23 -3.08
C SER A 135 12.45 -3.02 -1.79
N MET A 136 12.42 -1.80 -1.26
CA MET A 136 13.07 -1.46 -0.01
C MET A 136 12.19 -0.52 0.80
N MET A 137 12.39 -0.55 2.12
CA MET A 137 11.74 0.36 3.05
C MET A 137 12.73 0.88 4.08
N ARG A 138 12.51 2.12 4.54
CA ARG A 138 13.24 2.67 5.68
C ARG A 138 12.53 2.28 6.97
N ARG A 139 13.24 1.69 7.93
CA ARG A 139 12.65 1.32 9.23
C ARG A 139 12.31 2.57 10.04
N PRO A 140 11.03 2.83 10.38
CA PRO A 140 10.65 4.07 11.06
C PRO A 140 11.32 4.26 12.42
N ARG A 141 11.53 3.18 13.19
CA ARG A 141 12.11 3.24 14.54
C ARG A 141 13.62 3.05 14.57
N ALA A 142 14.10 2.01 13.90
CA ALA A 142 15.52 1.65 13.93
C ALA A 142 16.37 2.45 12.94
N GLY A 143 15.75 3.13 11.97
CA GLY A 143 16.45 3.72 10.85
C GLY A 143 17.11 2.69 9.93
N GLY A 144 17.76 3.19 8.90
CA GLY A 144 18.37 2.37 7.85
C GLY A 144 17.35 1.77 6.88
N TRP A 145 17.87 1.35 5.73
CA TRP A 145 17.13 0.73 4.65
C TRP A 145 17.25 -0.78 4.73
N VAL A 146 16.14 -1.47 4.49
CA VAL A 146 16.07 -2.93 4.42
C VAL A 146 15.29 -3.34 3.18
N ASP A 147 15.58 -4.55 2.69
CA ASP A 147 14.76 -5.17 1.65
C ASP A 147 13.33 -5.36 2.16
N SER A 148 12.38 -5.30 1.22
CA SER A 148 10.97 -5.51 1.50
C SER A 148 10.36 -6.52 0.52
N LEU A 149 9.03 -6.55 0.35
CA LEU A 149 8.38 -7.62 -0.41
C LEU A 149 8.71 -7.59 -1.91
N GLY A 150 9.17 -6.46 -2.44
CA GLY A 150 9.56 -6.35 -3.85
C GLY A 150 8.39 -6.50 -4.82
N ILE A 151 7.15 -6.26 -4.37
CA ILE A 151 5.94 -6.34 -5.19
C ILE A 151 5.98 -5.27 -6.29
N VAL A 152 6.50 -4.08 -5.95
CA VAL A 152 6.82 -3.02 -6.89
C VAL A 152 8.35 -2.92 -7.04
N PRO A 153 8.92 -3.46 -8.13
CA PRO A 153 10.35 -3.47 -8.36
C PRO A 153 10.92 -2.04 -8.49
N GLY A 154 12.08 -1.79 -7.89
CA GLY A 154 12.79 -0.50 -8.00
C GLY A 154 12.13 0.67 -7.29
N VAL A 155 11.10 0.45 -6.47
CA VAL A 155 10.35 1.51 -5.76
C VAL A 155 10.52 1.41 -4.26
N ALA A 156 10.59 2.56 -3.59
CA ALA A 156 10.43 2.69 -2.14
C ALA A 156 9.40 3.80 -1.82
N VAL A 157 8.51 3.53 -0.87
CA VAL A 157 7.43 4.47 -0.50
C VAL A 157 7.82 5.27 0.75
N LEU A 158 7.61 6.58 0.69
CA LEU A 158 7.72 7.53 1.79
C LEU A 158 6.30 8.05 2.12
N PRO A 159 5.58 7.42 3.06
CA PRO A 159 4.23 7.84 3.42
C PRO A 159 4.26 9.13 4.27
N HIS A 160 3.09 9.74 4.45
CA HIS A 160 2.88 10.97 5.23
C HIS A 160 3.77 12.15 4.76
N HIS A 161 3.80 12.36 3.44
CA HIS A 161 4.75 13.28 2.80
C HIS A 161 4.31 14.76 2.78
N GLU A 162 3.08 15.08 3.23
CA GLU A 162 2.45 16.40 3.03
C GLU A 162 3.26 17.59 3.58
N ARG A 163 4.07 17.33 4.60
CA ARG A 163 4.83 18.34 5.35
C ARG A 163 6.33 18.28 5.11
N ARG A 164 6.78 17.45 4.16
CA ARG A 164 8.20 17.25 3.86
C ARG A 164 8.70 18.32 2.89
N ASP A 165 9.87 18.88 3.20
CA ASP A 165 10.61 19.69 2.23
C ASP A 165 11.27 18.77 1.19
N GLN A 166 11.10 19.11 -0.09
CA GLN A 166 11.57 18.24 -1.17
C GLN A 166 13.08 18.27 -1.33
N ALA A 167 13.73 19.42 -1.12
CA ALA A 167 15.17 19.53 -1.25
C ALA A 167 15.90 18.82 -0.09
N GLU A 168 15.41 18.99 1.14
CA GLU A 168 15.92 18.26 2.31
C GLU A 168 15.71 16.76 2.15
N THR A 169 14.53 16.33 1.71
CA THR A 169 14.25 14.90 1.48
C THR A 169 15.14 14.32 0.38
N SER A 170 15.32 15.02 -0.75
CA SER A 170 16.23 14.58 -1.82
C SER A 170 17.67 14.41 -1.31
N LYS A 171 18.14 15.36 -0.48
CA LYS A 171 19.47 15.28 0.14
C LYS A 171 19.59 14.08 1.09
N GLU A 172 18.61 13.86 1.97
CA GLU A 172 18.59 12.71 2.88
C GLU A 172 18.62 11.36 2.12
N LEU A 173 17.90 11.28 1.01
CA LEU A 173 17.89 10.09 0.15
C LEU A 173 19.26 9.85 -0.50
N GLN A 174 19.90 10.90 -1.03
CA GLN A 174 21.24 10.78 -1.61
C GLN A 174 22.31 10.35 -0.59
N GLU A 175 22.16 10.76 0.68
CA GLU A 175 23.13 10.44 1.73
C GLU A 175 22.93 9.04 2.33
N SER A 176 21.68 8.56 2.38
CA SER A 176 21.35 7.36 3.18
C SER A 176 20.76 6.20 2.38
N ALA A 177 20.15 6.46 1.23
CA ALA A 177 19.39 5.47 0.50
C ALA A 177 20.24 4.73 -0.54
N PRO A 178 19.94 3.44 -0.81
CA PRO A 178 20.55 2.71 -1.91
C PRO A 178 20.25 3.39 -3.25
N GLY A 179 21.26 3.41 -4.13
CA GLY A 179 21.12 3.98 -5.47
C GLY A 179 20.24 3.11 -6.38
N GLY A 180 19.68 3.73 -7.43
CA GLY A 180 18.89 3.03 -8.45
C GLY A 180 17.42 2.81 -8.11
N LEU A 181 16.93 3.39 -7.00
CA LEU A 181 15.52 3.36 -6.62
C LEU A 181 14.79 4.63 -7.06
N THR A 182 13.51 4.50 -7.35
CA THR A 182 12.55 5.61 -7.39
C THR A 182 11.85 5.70 -6.03
N PHE A 183 11.83 6.88 -5.42
CA PHE A 183 11.12 7.09 -4.15
C PHE A 183 9.81 7.84 -4.39
N LEU A 184 8.72 7.30 -3.84
CA LEU A 184 7.39 7.88 -3.92
C LEU A 184 7.04 8.50 -2.57
N GLY A 185 7.17 9.83 -2.48
CA GLY A 185 6.62 10.63 -1.39
C GLY A 185 5.12 10.80 -1.58
N ILE A 186 4.31 10.12 -0.76
CA ILE A 186 2.85 10.10 -0.93
C ILE A 186 2.20 10.80 0.25
N ASP A 187 1.43 11.84 -0.06
CA ASP A 187 0.62 12.56 0.91
C ASP A 187 -0.48 11.65 1.51
N ALA A 188 -0.90 11.93 2.74
CA ALA A 188 -2.01 11.31 3.41
C ALA A 188 -3.29 11.47 2.59
N ARG A 189 -4.16 10.44 2.61
CA ARG A 189 -5.40 10.39 1.82
C ARG A 189 -5.15 10.57 0.31
N THR A 190 -3.98 10.12 -0.15
CA THR A 190 -3.51 10.13 -1.53
C THR A 190 -2.84 8.80 -1.82
N GLY A 191 -2.84 8.36 -3.07
CA GLY A 191 -2.14 7.16 -3.47
C GLY A 191 -1.75 7.11 -4.94
N CYS A 192 -0.96 6.11 -5.27
CA CYS A 192 -0.63 5.71 -6.64
C CYS A 192 -1.39 4.43 -6.97
N LEU A 193 -2.23 4.44 -8.00
CA LEU A 193 -3.04 3.30 -8.43
C LEU A 193 -2.68 2.91 -9.87
N GLY A 194 -2.34 1.64 -10.07
CA GLY A 194 -2.01 1.13 -11.39
C GLY A 194 -1.16 -0.14 -11.37
N THR A 195 -0.30 -0.29 -12.36
CA THR A 195 0.67 -1.39 -12.46
C THR A 195 2.08 -0.81 -12.57
N PRO A 196 3.14 -1.56 -12.27
CA PRO A 196 4.51 -1.13 -12.53
C PRO A 196 4.66 -0.59 -13.96
N GLY A 197 5.19 0.62 -14.08
CA GLY A 197 5.34 1.38 -15.33
C GLY A 197 4.11 2.17 -15.80
N ASN A 198 2.95 2.04 -15.14
CA ASN A 198 1.71 2.73 -15.52
C ASN A 198 0.87 3.06 -14.27
N TRP A 199 1.20 4.19 -13.65
CA TRP A 199 0.55 4.68 -12.43
C TRP A 199 -0.24 5.96 -12.69
N ARG A 200 -1.33 6.14 -11.95
CA ARG A 200 -1.99 7.44 -11.78
C ARG A 200 -2.08 7.82 -10.32
N VAL A 201 -2.10 9.12 -10.05
CA VAL A 201 -2.36 9.65 -8.71
C VAL A 201 -3.87 9.66 -8.43
N VAL A 202 -4.25 9.24 -7.23
CA VAL A 202 -5.62 9.26 -6.72
C VAL A 202 -5.67 9.91 -5.34
N GLY A 203 -6.82 10.46 -4.96
CA GLY A 203 -7.01 11.11 -3.66
C GLY A 203 -6.76 12.61 -3.68
N SER A 204 -6.55 13.19 -2.49
CA SER A 204 -6.72 14.63 -2.25
C SER A 204 -5.44 15.46 -2.12
N GLY A 205 -4.30 14.80 -1.89
CA GLY A 205 -2.99 15.42 -1.79
C GLY A 205 -2.16 15.19 -3.06
N ARG A 206 -0.84 15.10 -2.87
CA ARG A 206 0.15 15.01 -3.96
C ARG A 206 1.03 13.77 -3.84
N VAL A 207 1.63 13.41 -4.96
CA VAL A 207 2.73 12.44 -5.02
C VAL A 207 3.97 13.14 -5.51
N THR A 208 5.06 13.05 -4.74
CA THR A 208 6.39 13.50 -5.16
C THR A 208 7.23 12.31 -5.58
N VAL A 209 7.70 12.30 -6.83
CA VAL A 209 8.58 11.26 -7.37
C VAL A 209 10.01 11.76 -7.30
N TYR A 210 10.88 11.06 -6.56
CA TYR A 210 12.31 11.37 -6.45
C TYR A 210 13.13 10.36 -7.26
N GLN A 211 14.01 10.86 -8.12
CA GLN A 211 14.92 10.07 -8.95
C GLN A 211 16.29 10.74 -9.00
N GLY A 212 17.30 10.09 -8.41
CA GLY A 212 18.61 10.70 -8.24
C GLY A 212 18.53 11.95 -7.36
N SER A 213 19.00 13.09 -7.86
CA SER A 213 18.91 14.39 -7.18
C SER A 213 17.63 15.18 -7.49
N GLU A 214 16.88 14.76 -8.51
CA GLU A 214 15.72 15.48 -9.04
C GLU A 214 14.42 14.97 -8.44
N TRP A 215 13.39 15.82 -8.45
CA TRP A 215 12.03 15.42 -8.06
C TRP A 215 10.95 16.12 -8.89
N GLN A 216 9.80 15.47 -9.00
CA GLN A 216 8.62 15.98 -9.68
C GLN A 216 7.38 15.77 -8.80
N ILE A 217 6.42 16.71 -8.84
CA ILE A 217 5.21 16.69 -8.03
C ILE A 217 4.00 16.49 -8.94
N PHE A 218 3.13 15.57 -8.56
CA PHE A 218 1.94 15.15 -9.29
C PHE A 218 0.70 15.29 -8.41
N ASN A 219 -0.42 15.68 -9.00
CA ASN A 219 -1.72 15.85 -8.35
C ASN A 219 -2.68 14.75 -8.81
N SER A 220 -3.82 14.65 -8.14
CA SER A 220 -4.90 13.71 -8.49
C SER A 220 -5.23 13.73 -9.99
N GLY A 221 -5.29 12.55 -10.60
CA GLY A 221 -5.52 12.35 -12.04
C GLY A 221 -4.27 12.38 -12.91
N ASP A 222 -3.14 12.90 -12.42
CA ASP A 222 -1.89 12.90 -13.17
C ASP A 222 -1.33 11.48 -13.33
N LYS A 223 -0.65 11.25 -14.46
CA LYS A 223 0.14 10.04 -14.69
C LYS A 223 1.55 10.25 -14.17
N LEU A 224 2.08 9.26 -13.45
CA LEU A 224 3.49 9.27 -13.04
C LEU A 224 4.40 8.90 -14.22
N PRO A 225 5.71 9.21 -14.13
CA PRO A 225 6.67 8.81 -15.16
C PRO A 225 6.68 7.29 -15.32
N SER A 226 6.94 6.82 -16.55
CA SER A 226 7.11 5.39 -16.82
C SER A 226 8.50 4.91 -16.40
N GLY A 227 8.65 3.60 -16.24
CA GLY A 227 9.94 2.95 -15.97
C GLY A 227 10.16 2.48 -14.54
N PHE A 228 9.13 2.57 -13.67
CA PHE A 228 9.11 1.97 -12.34
C PHE A 228 7.70 1.49 -11.97
#